data_AF-X1LDQ3-F1
#
_entry.id   AF-X1LDQ3-F1
#
_cell.length_a   1.000
_cell.length_b   1.000
_cell.length_c   1.000
_cell.angle_alpha   90.00
_cell.angle_beta   90.00
_cell.angle_gamma   90.00
#
_symmetry.space_group_name_H-M   'P 1'
#
loop_
_entity.id
_entity.type
_entity.pdbx_description
1 polymer ?
#
loop_
_entity_poly.entity_id
_entity_poly.type
_entity_poly.pdbx_seq_one_letter_code
_entity_poly.pdbx_strand_id
1 'polypeptide(L)'
;MAKRDPEKRLRNMKIDELSKNLKGMLPKVLKLTGHRSEQSLHGVLGGKHAQFIDIKNEVIHTPEHFISLWLEGYKKYLKKIEIDMDNSAYYKMYAHFKGYKLFREYTYLFLYRTYLRYYESLAKRRPKIE
;
A
#
# COMPACT_ATOMS: atom_id res chain seq x y z
N MET A 1 25.95 16.09 17.87
CA MET A 1 25.34 15.22 16.84
C MET A 1 24.29 14.37 17.53
N ALA A 2 23.00 14.54 17.21
CA ALA A 2 21.93 13.79 17.86
C ALA A 2 22.18 12.27 17.74
N LYS A 3 22.05 11.54 18.85
CA LYS A 3 22.17 10.07 18.89
C LYS A 3 21.29 9.50 17.78
N ARG A 4 21.90 8.81 16.81
CA ARG A 4 21.17 8.18 15.70
C ARG A 4 20.23 7.14 16.29
N ASP A 5 18.93 7.38 16.14
CA ASP A 5 17.89 6.46 16.57
C ASP A 5 18.07 5.10 15.85
N PRO A 6 18.43 4.02 16.58
CA PRO A 6 18.76 2.73 15.96
C PRO A 6 17.55 2.11 15.26
N GLU A 7 16.34 2.33 15.79
CA GLU A 7 15.10 1.82 15.21
C GLU A 7 14.79 2.50 13.88
N LYS A 8 14.97 3.82 13.79
CA LYS A 8 14.84 4.57 12.53
C LYS A 8 15.85 4.10 11.48
N ARG A 9 17.09 3.77 11.89
CA ARG A 9 18.10 3.23 10.99
C ARG A 9 17.69 1.85 10.46
N LEU A 10 17.26 0.93 11.33
CA LEU A 10 16.78 -0.41 10.92
C LEU A 10 15.58 -0.31 9.97
N ARG A 11 14.63 0.58 10.26
CA ARG A 11 13.47 0.86 9.39
C ARG A 11 13.90 1.33 8.00
N ASN A 12 14.84 2.28 7.94
CA ASN A 12 15.35 2.81 6.68
C ASN A 12 16.08 1.74 5.85
N MET A 13 16.87 0.87 6.50
CA MET A 13 17.50 -0.27 5.83
C MET A 13 16.45 -1.21 5.23
N LYS A 14 15.37 -1.50 5.97
CA LYS A 14 14.27 -2.32 5.47
C LYS A 14 13.48 -1.66 4.33
N ILE A 15 13.28 -0.34 4.39
CA ILE A 15 12.67 0.43 3.29
C ILE A 15 13.53 0.34 2.01
N ASP A 16 14.85 0.43 2.14
CA ASP A 16 15.79 0.29 1.02
C ASP A 16 15.73 -1.11 0.40
N GLU A 17 15.79 -2.15 1.23
CA GLU A 17 15.67 -3.55 0.80
C GLU A 17 14.34 -3.80 0.05
N LEU A 18 13.22 -3.37 0.63
CA LEU A 18 11.91 -3.47 -0.02
C LEU A 18 11.86 -2.67 -1.33
N SER A 19 12.51 -1.51 -1.40
CA SER A 19 12.58 -0.72 -2.63
C SER A 19 13.37 -1.43 -3.72
N LYS A 20 14.45 -2.14 -3.37
CA LYS A 20 15.23 -2.97 -4.31
C LYS A 20 14.39 -4.14 -4.82
N ASN A 21 13.69 -4.84 -3.93
CA ASN A 21 12.81 -5.95 -4.31
C ASN A 21 11.68 -5.48 -5.24
N LEU A 22 11.02 -4.36 -4.90
CA LEU A 22 10.00 -3.75 -5.74
C LEU A 22 10.56 -3.38 -7.13
N LYS A 23 11.73 -2.73 -7.22
CA LYS A 23 12.37 -2.40 -8.50
C LYS A 23 12.67 -3.64 -9.34
N GLY A 24 13.10 -4.74 -8.72
CA GLY A 24 13.34 -6.00 -9.42
C GLY A 24 12.07 -6.66 -9.97
N MET A 25 10.95 -6.55 -9.25
CA MET A 25 9.66 -7.10 -9.66
C MET A 25 8.88 -6.19 -10.62
N LEU A 26 9.11 -4.89 -10.53
CA LEU A 26 8.43 -3.84 -11.29
C LEU A 26 8.31 -4.14 -12.80
N PRO A 27 9.37 -4.46 -13.56
CA PRO A 27 9.24 -4.66 -15.01
C PRO A 27 8.31 -5.82 -15.36
N LYS A 28 8.34 -6.91 -14.57
CA LYS A 28 7.45 -8.06 -14.76
C LYS A 28 6.01 -7.70 -14.42
N VAL A 29 5.80 -6.94 -13.36
CA VAL A 29 4.48 -6.50 -12.91
C VAL A 29 3.84 -5.52 -13.91
N LEU A 30 4.60 -4.55 -14.43
CA LEU A 30 4.12 -3.63 -15.45
C LEU A 30 3.71 -4.37 -16.73
N LYS A 31 4.51 -5.36 -17.15
CA LYS A 31 4.18 -6.20 -18.32
C LYS A 31 2.90 -7.03 -18.10
N LEU A 32 2.68 -7.55 -16.90
CA LEU A 32 1.49 -8.35 -16.57
C LEU A 32 0.20 -7.53 -16.43
N THR A 33 0.32 -6.32 -15.86
CA THR A 33 -0.83 -5.46 -15.55
C THR A 33 -1.15 -4.49 -16.69
N GLY A 34 -0.27 -4.34 -17.68
CA GLY A 34 -0.44 -3.40 -18.79
C GLY A 34 -0.30 -1.93 -18.39
N HIS A 35 0.14 -1.63 -17.16
CA HIS A 35 0.41 -0.26 -16.73
C HIS A 35 1.61 0.32 -17.49
N ARG A 36 1.48 1.57 -17.93
CA ARG A 36 2.52 2.26 -18.72
C ARG A 36 3.78 2.60 -17.92
N SER A 37 3.63 2.87 -16.61
CA SER A 37 4.71 3.36 -15.76
C SER A 37 4.50 2.96 -14.29
N GLU A 38 5.61 2.91 -13.52
CA GLU A 38 5.59 2.72 -12.06
C GLU A 38 4.65 3.71 -11.37
N GLN A 39 4.71 4.99 -11.74
CA GLN A 39 3.89 6.05 -11.16
C GLN A 39 2.40 5.81 -11.34
N SER A 40 1.98 5.27 -12.49
CA SER A 40 0.58 4.93 -12.73
C SER A 40 0.14 3.79 -11.81
N LEU A 41 0.95 2.74 -11.71
CA LEU A 41 0.65 1.61 -10.84
C LEU A 41 0.62 2.02 -9.36
N HIS A 42 1.64 2.77 -8.90
CA HIS A 42 1.69 3.29 -7.54
C HIS A 42 0.58 4.31 -7.27
N GLY A 43 0.12 5.05 -8.27
CA GLY A 43 -1.03 5.95 -8.17
C GLY A 43 -2.34 5.19 -7.95
N VAL A 44 -2.53 4.05 -8.63
CA VAL A 44 -3.70 3.19 -8.39
C VAL A 44 -3.63 2.53 -7.01
N LEU A 45 -2.47 1.99 -6.62
CA LEU A 45 -2.25 1.37 -5.31
C LEU A 45 -2.35 2.37 -4.16
N GLY A 46 -1.80 3.58 -4.36
CA GLY A 46 -1.57 4.56 -3.31
C GLY A 46 -2.55 5.73 -3.27
N GLY A 47 -3.25 6.01 -4.37
CA GLY A 47 -4.08 7.22 -4.51
C GLY A 47 -5.29 7.28 -3.59
N LYS A 48 -5.72 6.14 -3.03
CA LYS A 48 -6.91 6.04 -2.17
C LYS A 48 -6.63 5.44 -0.79
N HIS A 49 -5.38 5.47 -0.32
CA HIS A 49 -5.04 4.99 1.03
C HIS A 49 -5.96 5.58 2.12
N ALA A 50 -6.20 6.89 2.09
CA ALA A 50 -7.06 7.57 3.06
C ALA A 50 -8.56 7.26 2.92
N GLN A 51 -8.99 6.66 1.79
CA GLN A 51 -10.36 6.19 1.60
C GLN A 51 -10.53 4.72 1.99
N PHE A 52 -9.45 3.93 1.97
CA PHE A 52 -9.48 2.51 2.31
C PHE A 52 -9.19 2.28 3.79
N ILE A 53 -8.29 3.06 4.38
CA ILE A 53 -7.89 2.92 5.77
C ILE A 53 -8.43 4.12 6.55
N ASP A 54 -9.19 3.85 7.60
CA ASP A 54 -9.65 4.88 8.54
C ASP A 54 -8.51 5.26 9.51
N ILE A 55 -7.49 5.94 8.97
CA ILE A 55 -6.34 6.43 9.72
C ILE A 55 -6.70 7.48 10.79
N LYS A 56 -7.97 7.91 10.86
CA LYS A 56 -8.46 8.86 11.86
C LYS A 56 -8.82 8.16 13.17
N ASN A 57 -9.40 6.98 13.10
CA ASN A 57 -9.81 6.23 14.29
C ASN A 57 -8.85 5.08 14.64
N GLU A 58 -8.08 4.57 13.68
CA GLU A 58 -7.20 3.42 13.91
C GLU A 58 -5.73 3.79 14.10
N VAL A 59 -5.13 3.21 15.15
CA VAL A 59 -3.68 3.24 15.39
C VAL A 59 -3.09 1.93 14.89
N ILE A 60 -2.14 2.01 13.95
CA ILE A 60 -1.64 0.85 13.24
C ILE A 60 -0.19 0.57 13.65
N HIS A 61 -0.01 -0.46 14.49
CA HIS A 61 1.29 -0.82 15.07
C HIS A 61 2.08 -1.86 14.27
N THR A 62 1.45 -2.55 13.32
CA THR A 62 2.10 -3.58 12.52
C THR A 62 1.82 -3.40 11.02
N PRO A 63 2.77 -3.79 10.15
CA PRO A 63 2.57 -3.76 8.70
C PRO A 63 1.45 -4.70 8.25
N GLU A 64 1.28 -5.85 8.91
CA GLU A 64 0.21 -6.81 8.60
C GLU A 64 -1.17 -6.21 8.87
N HIS A 65 -1.32 -5.49 9.99
CA HIS A 65 -2.56 -4.79 10.29
C HIS A 65 -2.86 -3.72 9.24
N PHE A 66 -1.86 -2.93 8.84
CA PHE A 66 -2.01 -1.94 7.76
C PHE A 66 -2.50 -2.58 6.45
N ILE A 67 -1.92 -3.72 6.08
CA ILE A 67 -2.26 -4.42 4.85
C ILE A 67 -3.68 -4.97 4.91
N SER A 68 -4.08 -5.58 6.03
CA SER A 68 -5.45 -6.08 6.23
C SER A 68 -6.48 -4.97 6.08
N LEU A 69 -6.29 -3.83 6.75
CA LEU A 69 -7.19 -2.68 6.66
C LEU A 69 -7.28 -2.13 5.24
N TRP A 70 -6.14 -2.07 4.55
CA TRP A 70 -6.09 -1.66 3.15
C TRP A 70 -6.92 -2.60 2.27
N LEU A 71 -6.76 -3.91 2.41
CA LEU A 71 -7.48 -4.92 1.63
C LEU A 71 -8.98 -4.91 1.93
N GLU A 72 -9.37 -4.75 3.19
CA GLU A 72 -10.77 -4.62 3.60
C GLU A 72 -11.41 -3.36 3.06
N GLY A 73 -10.72 -2.22 3.19
CA GLY A 73 -11.15 -0.94 2.64
C GLY A 73 -11.30 -0.96 1.12
N TYR A 74 -10.33 -1.59 0.44
CA TYR A 74 -10.38 -1.80 -1.00
C TYR A 74 -11.57 -2.67 -1.40
N LYS A 75 -11.83 -3.77 -0.68
CA LYS A 75 -13.02 -4.62 -0.91
C LYS A 75 -14.33 -3.87 -0.69
N LYS A 76 -14.43 -3.05 0.37
CA LYS A 76 -15.59 -2.17 0.63
C LYS A 76 -15.77 -1.13 -0.48
N TYR A 77 -14.69 -0.54 -0.95
CA TYR A 77 -14.71 0.41 -2.06
C TYR A 77 -15.21 -0.24 -3.35
N LEU A 78 -14.73 -1.43 -3.69
CA LEU A 78 -15.20 -2.18 -4.86
C LEU A 78 -16.71 -2.47 -4.81
N LYS A 79 -17.24 -2.82 -3.63
CA LYS A 79 -18.70 -2.97 -3.44
C LYS A 79 -19.44 -1.65 -3.62
N LYS A 80 -18.87 -0.53 -3.16
CA LYS A 80 -19.54 0.78 -3.28
C LYS A 80 -19.63 1.28 -4.72
N ILE A 81 -18.68 0.93 -5.58
CA ILE A 81 -18.61 1.40 -6.97
C ILE A 81 -19.32 0.48 -7.98
N GLU A 82 -20.24 -0.39 -7.53
CA GLU A 82 -20.99 -1.38 -8.35
C GLU A 82 -21.63 -0.82 -9.65
N ILE A 83 -21.71 0.49 -9.83
CA ILE A 83 -22.31 1.16 -11.00
C ILE A 83 -21.36 1.26 -12.22
N ASP A 84 -20.02 1.15 -12.04
CA ASP A 84 -19.03 1.41 -13.11
C ASP A 84 -18.01 0.25 -13.27
N MET A 85 -18.52 -0.99 -13.20
CA MET A 85 -17.71 -2.21 -13.03
C MET A 85 -16.74 -2.52 -14.17
N ASP A 86 -17.06 -2.17 -15.42
CA ASP A 86 -16.31 -2.69 -16.58
C ASP A 86 -15.06 -1.86 -16.93
N ASN A 87 -15.05 -0.55 -16.64
CA ASN A 87 -13.96 0.35 -17.03
C ASN A 87 -13.13 0.94 -15.89
N SER A 88 -13.50 0.72 -14.63
CA SER A 88 -12.75 1.24 -13.51
C SER A 88 -11.36 0.59 -13.39
N ALA A 89 -10.31 1.41 -13.32
CA ALA A 89 -8.93 0.96 -13.10
C ALA A 89 -8.80 0.09 -11.83
N TYR A 90 -9.66 0.33 -10.83
CA TYR A 90 -9.68 -0.43 -9.59
C TYR A 90 -10.24 -1.84 -9.78
N TYR A 91 -11.19 -2.05 -10.68
CA TYR A 91 -11.72 -3.39 -10.96
C TYR A 91 -10.71 -4.23 -11.77
N LYS A 92 -10.07 -3.62 -12.78
CA LYS A 92 -8.97 -4.24 -13.53
C LYS A 92 -7.82 -4.64 -12.60
N MET A 93 -7.49 -3.78 -11.65
CA MET A 93 -6.53 -4.09 -10.59
C MET A 93 -6.97 -5.29 -9.74
N TYR A 94 -8.24 -5.39 -9.36
CA TYR A 94 -8.75 -6.52 -8.58
C TYR A 94 -8.64 -7.84 -9.36
N ALA A 95 -8.96 -7.82 -10.66
CA ALA A 95 -8.79 -8.96 -11.55
C ALA A 95 -7.31 -9.41 -11.61
N HIS A 96 -6.38 -8.45 -11.76
CA HIS A 96 -4.94 -8.73 -11.71
C HIS A 96 -4.49 -9.27 -10.34
N PHE A 97 -5.04 -8.75 -9.25
CA PHE A 97 -4.76 -9.22 -7.90
C PHE A 97 -5.23 -10.66 -7.71
N LYS A 98 -6.40 -11.05 -8.23
CA LYS A 98 -6.88 -12.43 -8.15
C LYS A 98 -6.07 -13.36 -9.08
N GLY A 99 -5.76 -12.92 -10.29
CA GLY A 99 -5.13 -13.73 -11.33
C GLY A 99 -3.61 -13.94 -11.17
N TYR A 100 -2.87 -12.91 -10.74
CA TYR A 100 -1.41 -12.95 -10.75
C TYR A 100 -0.83 -12.97 -9.34
N LYS A 101 -0.19 -14.07 -8.96
CA LYS A 101 0.54 -14.19 -7.68
C LYS A 101 1.64 -13.13 -7.57
N LEU A 102 2.38 -12.88 -8.66
CA LEU A 102 3.43 -11.88 -8.70
C LEU A 102 2.90 -10.47 -8.35
N PHE A 103 1.70 -10.14 -8.83
CA PHE A 103 1.09 -8.83 -8.54
C PHE A 103 0.61 -8.73 -7.09
N ARG A 104 0.11 -9.83 -6.51
CA ARG A 104 -0.20 -9.90 -5.07
C ARG A 104 1.05 -9.63 -4.26
N GLU A 105 2.12 -10.40 -4.47
CA GLU A 105 3.39 -10.24 -3.76
C GLU A 105 3.94 -8.82 -3.87
N TYR A 106 3.90 -8.25 -5.09
CA TYR A 106 4.26 -6.85 -5.31
C TYR A 106 3.41 -5.87 -4.49
N THR A 107 2.09 -6.08 -4.45
CA THR A 107 1.16 -5.26 -3.68
C THR A 107 1.45 -5.36 -2.19
N TYR A 108 1.68 -6.56 -1.66
CA TYR A 108 2.07 -6.77 -0.26
C TYR A 108 3.36 -6.02 0.08
N LEU A 109 4.40 -6.15 -0.75
CA LEU A 109 5.69 -5.46 -0.55
C LEU A 109 5.54 -3.93 -0.64
N PHE A 110 4.71 -3.45 -1.57
CA PHE A 110 4.41 -2.03 -1.72
C PHE A 110 3.74 -1.48 -0.46
N LEU A 111 2.67 -2.13 0.02
CA LEU A 111 1.95 -1.73 1.22
C LEU A 111 2.83 -1.81 2.47
N TYR A 112 3.66 -2.85 2.59
CA TYR A 112 4.62 -2.99 3.69
C TYR A 112 5.60 -1.81 3.71
N ARG A 113 6.19 -1.48 2.56
CA ARG A 113 7.10 -0.33 2.44
C ARG A 113 6.39 0.98 2.77
N THR A 114 5.15 1.15 2.31
CA THR A 114 4.33 2.32 2.60
C THR A 114 4.09 2.45 4.09
N TYR A 115 3.72 1.37 4.78
CA TYR A 115 3.59 1.36 6.23
C TYR A 115 4.86 1.84 6.93
N LEU A 116 6.02 1.29 6.57
CA LEU A 116 7.29 1.69 7.18
C LEU A 116 7.61 3.18 6.98
N ARG A 117 7.27 3.74 5.81
CA ARG A 117 7.45 5.16 5.51
C ARG A 117 6.54 6.05 6.35
N TYR A 118 5.31 5.62 6.60
CA TYR A 118 4.32 6.37 7.37
C TYR A 118 4.21 5.91 8.83
N TYR A 119 5.11 5.05 9.32
CA TYR A 119 5.04 4.48 10.66
C TYR A 119 4.87 5.56 11.73
N GLU A 120 5.69 6.63 11.69
CA GLU A 120 5.60 7.71 12.69
C GLU A 120 4.26 8.44 12.64
N SER A 121 3.61 8.49 11.48
CA SER A 121 2.28 9.09 11.31
C SER A 121 1.13 8.15 11.69
N LEU A 122 1.32 6.84 11.52
CA LEU A 122 0.32 5.80 11.77
C LEU A 122 0.34 5.28 13.22
N ALA A 123 1.50 5.29 13.87
CA ALA A 123 1.69 4.81 15.24
C ALA A 123 1.41 5.89 16.30
N LYS A 124 1.34 7.17 15.90
CA LYS A 124 0.98 8.26 16.83
C LYS A 124 -0.53 8.27 17.06
N ARG A 125 -0.96 8.12 18.31
CA ARG A 125 -2.33 8.48 18.72
C ARG A 125 -2.56 9.96 18.41
N ARG A 126 -3.50 10.27 17.52
CA ARG A 126 -3.96 11.65 17.36
C ARG A 126 -4.81 12.03 18.58
N PRO A 127 -4.60 13.22 19.18
CA PRO A 127 -5.50 13.69 20.21
C PRO A 127 -6.91 13.79 19.60
N LYS A 128 -7.92 13.27 20.31
CA LYS A 128 -9.31 13.52 19.96
C LYS A 128 -9.54 15.01 20.17
N ILE A 129 -9.90 15.72 19.11
CA ILE A 129 -10.46 17.07 19.23
C ILE A 129 -11.89 16.82 19.73
N GLU A 130 -12.15 17.17 20.99
CA GLU A 130 -13.48 17.19 21.61
C GLU A 130 -14.44 18.12 20.87
#